data_AF-A0A920TQJ6-F1
#
_entry.id   AF-A0A920TQJ6-F1
#
_cell.length_a   1.000
_cell.length_b   1.000
_cell.length_c   1.000
_cell.angle_alpha   90.00
_cell.angle_beta   90.00
_cell.angle_gamma   90.00
#
_symmetry.space_group_name_H-M   'P 1'
#
loop_
_entity.id
_entity.type
_entity.pdbx_description
1 polymer ?
#
loop_
_entity_poly.entity_id
_entity_poly.type
_entity_poly.pdbx_seq_one_letter_code
_entity_poly.pdbx_strand_id
1 'polypeptide(L)'
;MLLCVGAINKYLIEKKLRGYVSINVQTGEALDTHSFATIIGVGATTINPYLALDSLYQRYEKKLFGKLNYEECIERYIKSINFGLLKIMSKMGISVLSSYRGGCNFEALGLSRTIVSEYFHGITSKISGIGLVGIEEKIKDIHKEAFQGNDNVLPIGGIYKYRKNGEVHQYQGKLIHLLQSAVTNNSYDTYKKYTKGIYGLPPINIRDLIDFRKRYLKSSINISEVEPATEILKRFGSGSMSHGALSKEAHETLAIGMNRIKGASCSGEGGEDEKRFALLKNNDSANSRVKQIASARFGVTINYLNNCNEIEIKIAQGAKPGEGGQLPGFKVTDEIAKLRYSTPGVTLISPPPHHDIYSIEDLAQLIYDLKQVNPKARVAVKLVASSGIGTIAAGVAKAKADIILISGHNGGTGATPQTSVKYVGIPWEMGLTEVNQVLILNNLRHSVTLKTDGGIKTGRDVVIAAMMGAEEYGVATTALVAMGCIMVRQCHSNTCPVGVCTQDEKLREKFSGTPEKVVNLFNFIAEEVREILADLGFKTLNDIIGRTDLLKQVSTGSSNLDDLDLHPLFILPDPGSHKRYCEKKILTRSLILWISKYSLK
;
A
#
# COMPACT_ATOMS: atom_id res chain seq x y z
N MET A 1 -11.02 2.61 25.79
CA MET A 1 -10.05 3.47 26.53
C MET A 1 -9.57 4.72 25.76
N LEU A 2 -9.18 4.61 24.49
CA LEU A 2 -8.57 5.71 23.73
C LEU A 2 -9.37 7.04 23.77
N LEU A 3 -10.70 6.96 23.61
CA LEU A 3 -11.61 8.10 23.65
C LEU A 3 -11.55 8.84 25.01
N CYS A 4 -11.51 8.11 26.12
CA CYS A 4 -11.44 8.70 27.46
C CYS A 4 -10.16 9.52 27.64
N VAL A 5 -9.02 8.96 27.22
CA VAL A 5 -7.71 9.64 27.34
C VAL A 5 -7.68 10.89 26.47
N GLY A 6 -8.15 10.80 25.23
CA GLY A 6 -8.24 11.96 24.33
C GLY A 6 -9.08 13.07 24.94
N ALA A 7 -10.31 12.75 25.36
CA ALA A 7 -11.25 13.70 25.94
C ALA A 7 -10.67 14.41 27.18
N ILE A 8 -10.15 13.64 28.14
CA ILE A 8 -9.55 14.18 29.37
C ILE A 8 -8.33 15.03 29.04
N ASN A 9 -7.43 14.55 28.17
CA ASN A 9 -6.22 15.28 27.82
C ASN A 9 -6.56 16.62 27.14
N LYS A 10 -7.47 16.62 26.18
CA LYS A 10 -7.93 17.84 25.50
C LYS A 10 -8.57 18.82 26.48
N TYR A 11 -9.50 18.35 27.33
CA TYR A 11 -10.15 19.18 28.33
C TYR A 11 -9.13 19.83 29.31
N LEU A 12 -8.16 19.05 29.78
CA LEU A 12 -7.11 19.57 30.66
C LEU A 12 -6.20 20.60 29.96
N ILE A 13 -5.95 20.45 28.65
CA ILE A 13 -5.20 21.45 27.86
C ILE A 13 -6.01 22.74 27.77
N GLU A 14 -7.30 22.66 27.43
CA GLU A 14 -8.19 23.83 27.31
C GLU A 14 -8.34 24.59 28.63
N LYS A 15 -8.36 23.87 29.75
CA LYS A 15 -8.38 24.48 31.10
C LYS A 15 -7.01 24.89 31.61
N LYS A 16 -5.93 24.72 30.83
CA LYS A 16 -4.53 24.97 31.22
C LYS A 16 -4.09 24.18 32.47
N LEU A 17 -4.74 23.05 32.73
CA LEU A 17 -4.47 22.17 33.87
C LEU A 17 -3.49 21.03 33.52
N ARG A 18 -3.29 20.72 32.23
CA ARG A 18 -2.50 19.56 31.78
C ARG A 18 -1.05 19.56 32.30
N GLY A 19 -0.46 20.72 32.54
CA GLY A 19 0.89 20.86 33.08
C GLY A 19 1.05 20.44 34.55
N TYR A 20 -0.04 20.37 35.31
CA TYR A 20 -0.03 20.06 36.74
C TYR A 20 -0.30 18.59 37.07
N VAL A 21 -0.65 17.77 36.07
CA VAL A 21 -1.12 16.39 36.30
C VAL A 21 -0.48 15.39 35.33
N SER A 22 -0.43 14.13 35.75
CA SER A 22 -0.16 12.99 34.87
C SER A 22 -1.45 12.21 34.59
N ILE A 23 -1.58 11.65 33.38
CA ILE A 23 -2.70 10.79 33.01
C ILE A 23 -2.18 9.35 33.02
N ASN A 24 -2.54 8.57 34.03
CA ASN A 24 -2.08 7.18 34.19
C ASN A 24 -3.24 6.25 33.87
N VAL A 25 -3.05 5.34 32.92
CA VAL A 25 -4.14 4.57 32.32
C VAL A 25 -4.04 3.11 32.73
N GLN A 26 -5.08 2.56 33.35
CA GLN A 26 -5.22 1.12 33.53
C GLN A 26 -6.29 0.61 32.55
N THR A 27 -5.94 -0.36 31.69
CA THR A 27 -6.85 -0.81 30.62
C THR A 27 -6.70 -2.30 30.30
N GLY A 28 -7.82 -2.94 29.97
CA GLY A 28 -7.84 -4.31 29.46
C GLY A 28 -7.70 -4.41 27.94
N GLU A 29 -7.78 -3.28 27.22
CA GLU A 29 -7.76 -3.25 25.74
C GLU A 29 -6.34 -3.11 25.15
N ALA A 30 -5.35 -2.71 25.96
CA ALA A 30 -3.98 -2.53 25.47
C ALA A 30 -3.26 -3.87 25.39
N LEU A 31 -2.89 -4.28 24.18
CA LEU A 31 -2.26 -5.58 23.91
C LEU A 31 -1.03 -5.43 23.02
N ASP A 32 -1.19 -4.82 21.85
CA ASP A 32 -0.14 -4.68 20.83
C ASP A 32 0.52 -3.29 20.84
N THR A 33 1.62 -3.14 20.12
CA THR A 33 2.40 -1.90 20.10
C THR A 33 1.59 -0.68 19.64
N HIS A 34 0.57 -0.87 18.80
CA HIS A 34 -0.27 0.22 18.29
C HIS A 34 -1.27 0.72 19.34
N SER A 35 -1.85 -0.19 20.13
CA SER A 35 -2.71 0.19 21.26
C SER A 35 -1.97 1.09 22.28
N PHE A 36 -0.71 0.78 22.59
CA PHE A 36 0.11 1.66 23.45
C PHE A 36 0.45 2.98 22.77
N ALA A 37 0.86 2.93 21.50
CA ALA A 37 1.23 4.14 20.76
C ALA A 37 0.06 5.13 20.67
N THR A 38 -1.14 4.65 20.38
CA THR A 38 -2.35 5.50 20.29
C THR A 38 -2.70 6.12 21.63
N ILE A 39 -2.74 5.34 22.70
CA ILE A 39 -3.05 5.84 24.05
C ILE A 39 -2.02 6.88 24.52
N ILE A 40 -0.72 6.65 24.31
CA ILE A 40 0.34 7.63 24.63
C ILE A 40 0.23 8.86 23.73
N GLY A 41 0.07 8.65 22.43
CA GLY A 41 0.04 9.72 21.44
C GLY A 41 -1.15 10.67 21.58
N VAL A 42 -2.24 10.25 22.26
CA VAL A 42 -3.36 11.14 22.61
C VAL A 42 -3.28 11.74 24.02
N GLY A 43 -2.27 11.39 24.83
CA GLY A 43 -1.95 12.14 26.06
C GLY A 43 -1.58 11.33 27.31
N ALA A 44 -1.68 10.00 27.30
CA ALA A 44 -1.33 9.19 28.46
C ALA A 44 0.15 9.34 28.85
N THR A 45 0.41 9.42 30.15
CA THR A 45 1.75 9.43 30.74
C THR A 45 2.26 8.01 30.99
N THR A 46 1.42 7.12 31.53
CA THR A 46 1.76 5.72 31.80
C THR A 46 0.58 4.80 31.45
N ILE A 47 0.87 3.54 31.14
CA ILE A 47 -0.14 2.52 30.82
C ILE A 47 0.15 1.25 31.63
N ASN A 48 -0.87 0.78 32.37
CA ASN A 48 -0.93 -0.53 32.99
C ASN A 48 -1.88 -1.44 32.19
N PRO A 49 -1.35 -2.37 31.37
CA PRO A 49 -2.14 -3.28 30.53
C PRO A 49 -2.56 -4.54 31.31
N TYR A 50 -3.27 -4.37 32.42
CA TYR A 50 -3.48 -5.44 33.41
C TYR A 50 -3.99 -6.75 32.81
N LEU A 51 -4.97 -6.70 31.90
CA LEU A 51 -5.57 -7.90 31.31
C LEU A 51 -4.62 -8.63 30.35
N ALA A 52 -3.69 -7.91 29.72
CA ALA A 52 -2.64 -8.54 28.92
C ALA A 52 -1.66 -9.30 29.82
N LEU A 53 -1.33 -8.76 30.99
CA LEU A 53 -0.48 -9.44 31.98
C LEU A 53 -1.18 -10.67 32.56
N ASP A 54 -2.47 -10.56 32.91
CA ASP A 54 -3.28 -11.70 33.37
C ASP A 54 -3.38 -12.79 32.28
N SER A 55 -3.50 -12.38 31.01
CA SER A 55 -3.48 -13.30 29.87
C SER A 55 -2.14 -14.01 29.71
N LEU A 56 -1.02 -13.31 29.96
CA LEU A 56 0.31 -13.91 29.99
C LEU A 56 0.43 -14.91 31.15
N TYR A 57 -0.06 -14.56 32.34
CA TYR A 57 -0.06 -15.43 33.50
C TYR A 57 -0.85 -16.73 33.22
N GLN A 58 -2.05 -16.62 32.66
CA GLN A 58 -2.84 -17.79 32.30
C GLN A 58 -2.12 -18.70 31.28
N ARG A 59 -1.39 -18.13 30.32
CA ARG A 59 -0.60 -18.91 29.35
C ARG A 59 0.63 -19.55 29.98
N TYR A 60 1.22 -18.89 30.97
CA TYR A 60 2.33 -19.40 31.77
C TYR A 60 1.89 -20.61 32.61
N GLU A 61 0.76 -20.53 33.32
CA GLU A 61 0.17 -21.64 34.08
C GLU A 61 -0.12 -22.86 33.19
N LYS A 62 -0.50 -22.62 31.93
CA LYS A 62 -0.68 -23.65 30.87
C LYS A 62 0.63 -24.18 30.27
N LYS A 63 1.80 -23.76 30.79
CA LYS A 63 3.14 -24.16 30.35
C LYS A 63 3.44 -23.90 28.87
N LEU A 64 2.81 -22.87 28.28
CA LEU A 64 2.97 -22.55 26.84
C LEU A 64 4.29 -21.86 26.51
N PHE A 65 5.06 -21.41 27.51
CA PHE A 65 6.33 -20.70 27.33
C PHE A 65 7.57 -21.59 27.57
N GLY A 66 7.37 -22.91 27.70
CA GLY A 66 8.46 -23.86 27.90
C GLY A 66 9.15 -23.65 29.25
N LYS A 67 10.43 -23.25 29.23
CA LYS A 67 11.27 -23.13 30.43
C LYS A 67 11.33 -21.72 31.04
N LEU A 68 10.66 -20.74 30.43
CA LEU A 68 10.66 -19.37 30.93
C LEU A 68 9.85 -19.27 32.22
N ASN A 69 10.33 -18.50 33.20
CA ASN A 69 9.51 -18.13 34.37
C ASN A 69 8.54 -16.97 34.02
N TYR A 70 7.65 -16.62 34.95
CA TYR A 70 6.62 -15.61 34.69
C TYR A 70 7.21 -14.20 34.57
N GLU A 71 8.19 -13.85 35.41
CA GLU A 71 8.88 -12.57 35.40
C GLU A 71 9.58 -12.32 34.05
N GLU A 72 10.29 -13.32 33.53
CA GLU A 72 10.93 -13.29 32.21
C GLU A 72 9.90 -13.10 31.09
N CYS A 73 8.70 -13.67 31.21
CA CYS A 73 7.62 -13.47 30.25
C CYS A 73 7.15 -12.01 30.25
N ILE A 74 6.98 -11.40 31.43
CA ILE A 74 6.62 -9.98 31.58
C ILE A 74 7.72 -9.08 31.00
N GLU A 75 8.98 -9.31 31.37
CA GLU A 75 10.10 -8.51 30.90
C GLU A 75 10.22 -8.53 29.37
N ARG A 76 10.04 -9.70 28.75
CA ARG A 76 10.04 -9.85 27.29
C ARG A 76 8.85 -9.15 26.64
N TYR A 77 7.67 -9.18 27.27
CA TYR A 77 6.51 -8.43 26.79
C TYR A 77 6.78 -6.92 26.81
N ILE A 78 7.22 -6.38 27.95
CA ILE A 78 7.56 -4.95 28.11
C ILE A 78 8.63 -4.53 27.11
N LYS A 79 9.71 -5.31 26.98
CA LYS A 79 10.78 -5.06 26.01
C LYS A 79 10.26 -5.02 24.57
N SER A 80 9.32 -5.91 24.22
CA SER A 80 8.70 -5.95 22.89
C SER A 80 7.83 -4.72 22.63
N ILE A 81 7.06 -4.28 23.63
CA ILE A 81 6.27 -3.03 23.55
C ILE A 81 7.19 -1.82 23.41
N ASN A 82 8.26 -1.72 24.19
CA ASN A 82 9.23 -0.62 24.13
C ASN A 82 9.89 -0.51 22.75
N PHE A 83 10.38 -1.62 22.20
CA PHE A 83 10.91 -1.62 20.82
C PHE A 83 9.84 -1.29 19.77
N GLY A 84 8.60 -1.74 20.00
CA GLY A 84 7.46 -1.38 19.18
C GLY A 84 7.17 0.12 19.15
N LEU A 85 7.20 0.77 20.32
CA LEU A 85 7.03 2.22 20.46
C LEU A 85 8.17 2.97 19.76
N LEU A 86 9.42 2.59 20.02
CA LEU A 86 10.59 3.19 19.34
C LEU A 86 10.46 3.08 17.81
N LYS A 87 10.03 1.91 17.31
CA LYS A 87 9.78 1.69 15.88
C LYS A 87 8.65 2.58 15.35
N ILE A 88 7.55 2.74 16.08
CA ILE A 88 6.44 3.58 15.62
C ILE A 88 6.88 5.05 15.55
N MET A 89 7.58 5.55 16.58
CA MET A 89 8.07 6.93 16.60
C MET A 89 9.08 7.19 15.47
N SER A 90 9.99 6.25 15.21
CA SER A 90 11.02 6.41 14.18
C SER A 90 10.46 6.49 12.76
N LYS A 91 9.23 6.01 12.50
CA LYS A 91 8.56 6.14 11.20
C LYS A 91 8.37 7.59 10.76
N MET A 92 8.33 8.51 11.71
CA MET A 92 8.18 9.95 11.50
C MET A 92 9.46 10.72 11.89
N GLY A 93 10.57 10.02 12.17
CA GLY A 93 11.80 10.65 12.65
C GLY A 93 11.74 11.17 14.09
N ILE A 94 10.76 10.74 14.90
CA ILE A 94 10.65 11.16 16.29
C ILE A 94 11.54 10.26 17.15
N SER A 95 12.46 10.86 17.89
CA SER A 95 13.45 10.14 18.72
C SER A 95 13.09 10.05 20.20
N VAL A 96 12.14 10.86 20.69
CA VAL A 96 11.83 10.99 22.12
C VAL A 96 10.34 10.85 22.41
N LEU A 97 10.02 10.01 23.40
CA LEU A 97 8.63 9.71 23.79
C LEU A 97 7.88 10.94 24.31
N SER A 98 8.58 11.86 24.98
CA SER A 98 8.00 13.10 25.51
C SER A 98 7.40 13.98 24.41
N SER A 99 8.04 14.07 23.24
CA SER A 99 7.53 14.79 22.07
C SER A 99 6.44 14.01 21.32
N TYR A 100 6.49 12.67 21.36
CA TYR A 100 5.46 11.83 20.76
C TYR A 100 4.13 11.90 21.54
N ARG A 101 4.20 11.92 22.88
CA ARG A 101 3.05 11.94 23.77
C ARG A 101 2.18 13.18 23.55
N GLY A 102 0.89 12.96 23.32
CA GLY A 102 -0.06 14.04 23.03
C GLY A 102 0.12 14.72 21.66
N GLY A 103 1.13 14.32 20.87
CA GLY A 103 1.39 14.88 19.55
C GLY A 103 0.37 14.47 18.49
N CYS A 104 -0.52 13.51 18.80
CA CYS A 104 -1.64 13.12 17.94
C CYS A 104 -1.22 12.75 16.51
N ASN A 105 -0.11 12.01 16.39
CA ASN A 105 0.53 11.60 15.13
C ASN A 105 -0.23 10.48 14.39
N PHE A 106 -1.55 10.62 14.27
CA PHE A 106 -2.45 9.63 13.68
C PHE A 106 -3.44 10.30 12.72
N GLU A 107 -4.00 9.47 11.84
CA GLU A 107 -5.12 9.85 10.99
C GLU A 107 -6.30 8.94 11.33
N ALA A 108 -7.48 9.54 11.54
CA ALA A 108 -8.71 8.81 11.77
C ALA A 108 -9.40 8.51 10.45
N LEU A 109 -9.76 7.25 10.24
CA LEU A 109 -10.57 6.80 9.11
C LEU A 109 -11.83 6.11 9.65
N GLY A 110 -12.99 6.67 9.35
CA GLY A 110 -14.28 6.10 9.75
C GLY A 110 -14.75 6.50 11.15
N LEU A 111 -14.15 7.52 11.77
CA LEU A 111 -14.71 8.20 12.95
C LEU A 111 -15.36 9.52 12.51
N SER A 112 -16.52 9.86 13.08
CA SER A 112 -17.17 11.13 12.76
C SER A 112 -16.26 12.34 13.02
N ARG A 113 -16.34 13.35 12.15
CA ARG A 113 -15.57 14.60 12.31
C ARG A 113 -15.86 15.27 13.66
N THR A 114 -17.11 15.18 14.11
CA THR A 114 -17.57 15.73 15.40
C THR A 114 -16.80 15.10 16.57
N ILE A 115 -16.77 13.77 16.68
CA ILE A 115 -16.00 13.09 17.74
C ILE A 115 -14.52 13.44 17.66
N VAL A 116 -13.95 13.40 16.45
CA VAL A 116 -12.52 13.65 16.31
C VAL A 116 -12.18 15.06 16.76
N SER A 117 -12.97 16.06 16.33
CA SER A 117 -12.81 17.45 16.74
C SER A 117 -13.06 17.65 18.23
N GLU A 118 -14.08 17.00 18.80
CA GLU A 118 -14.51 17.19 20.18
C GLU A 118 -13.55 16.55 21.18
N TYR A 119 -12.98 15.38 20.88
CA TYR A 119 -12.21 14.59 21.84
C TYR A 119 -10.72 14.44 21.52
N PHE A 120 -10.25 14.83 20.34
CA PHE A 120 -8.84 14.72 19.98
C PHE A 120 -8.29 16.04 19.42
N HIS A 121 -7.11 16.44 19.87
CA HIS A 121 -6.47 17.67 19.40
C HIS A 121 -5.65 17.39 18.14
N GLY A 122 -5.99 18.01 17.01
CA GLY A 122 -5.15 17.96 15.79
C GLY A 122 -5.20 16.66 14.97
N ILE A 123 -6.04 15.69 15.33
CA ILE A 123 -6.27 14.50 14.49
C ILE A 123 -7.21 14.87 13.33
N THR A 124 -6.87 14.42 12.12
CA THR A 124 -7.72 14.62 10.94
C THR A 124 -8.66 13.43 10.72
N SER A 125 -9.88 13.71 10.28
CA SER A 125 -10.85 12.72 9.79
C SER A 125 -11.47 13.19 8.49
N LYS A 126 -10.77 12.96 7.38
CA LYS A 126 -11.23 13.40 6.04
C LYS A 126 -12.53 12.71 5.65
N ILE A 127 -12.58 11.40 5.89
CA ILE A 127 -13.78 10.59 5.69
C ILE A 127 -14.38 10.33 7.07
N SER A 128 -15.49 11.01 7.31
CA SER A 128 -16.30 10.88 8.52
C SER A 128 -16.91 9.48 8.63
N GLY A 129 -17.47 9.10 9.77
CA GLY A 129 -17.99 7.75 10.00
C GLY A 129 -18.72 7.63 11.32
N ILE A 130 -18.42 6.62 12.13
CA ILE A 130 -19.22 6.31 13.31
C ILE A 130 -19.18 7.45 14.35
N GLY A 131 -20.35 7.76 14.90
CA GLY A 131 -20.57 8.67 16.03
C GLY A 131 -20.55 7.95 17.39
N LEU A 132 -20.94 8.65 18.46
CA LEU A 132 -20.85 8.11 19.82
C LEU A 132 -21.84 6.97 20.01
N VAL A 133 -23.05 7.14 19.46
CA VAL A 133 -24.10 6.12 19.45
C VAL A 133 -23.60 4.84 18.79
N GLY A 134 -22.99 4.94 17.60
CA GLY A 134 -22.45 3.78 16.90
C GLY A 134 -21.28 3.10 17.62
N ILE A 135 -20.45 3.86 18.36
CA ILE A 135 -19.41 3.31 19.23
C ILE A 135 -20.04 2.60 20.43
N GLU A 136 -21.01 3.23 21.09
CA GLU A 136 -21.72 2.70 22.24
C GLU A 136 -22.42 1.38 21.90
N GLU A 137 -23.16 1.33 20.79
CA GLU A 137 -23.82 0.11 20.30
C GLU A 137 -22.82 -1.03 20.11
N LYS A 138 -21.70 -0.79 19.42
CA LYS A 138 -20.67 -1.82 19.22
C LYS A 138 -20.06 -2.32 20.53
N ILE A 139 -19.84 -1.41 21.49
CA ILE A 139 -19.34 -1.78 22.82
C ILE A 139 -20.38 -2.62 23.56
N LYS A 140 -21.66 -2.24 23.49
CA LYS A 140 -22.77 -3.00 24.09
C LYS A 140 -22.91 -4.38 23.47
N ASP A 141 -22.73 -4.53 22.17
CA ASP A 141 -22.78 -5.83 21.48
C ASP A 141 -21.65 -6.76 21.96
N ILE A 142 -20.41 -6.25 22.02
CA ILE A 142 -19.26 -7.00 22.55
C ILE A 142 -19.49 -7.37 24.02
N HIS A 143 -20.02 -6.44 24.81
CA HIS A 143 -20.35 -6.68 26.22
C HIS A 143 -21.43 -7.76 26.34
N LYS A 144 -22.49 -7.70 25.54
CA LYS A 144 -23.56 -8.69 25.54
C LYS A 144 -23.02 -10.08 25.19
N GLU A 145 -22.20 -10.18 24.16
CA GLU A 145 -21.55 -11.45 23.76
C GLU A 145 -20.71 -12.02 24.91
N ALA A 146 -19.91 -11.20 25.58
CA ALA A 146 -19.02 -11.65 26.66
C ALA A 146 -19.74 -12.02 27.96
N PHE A 147 -20.83 -11.33 28.32
CA PHE A 147 -21.51 -11.51 29.61
C PHE A 147 -22.78 -12.36 29.54
N GLN A 148 -23.39 -12.55 28.36
CA GLN A 148 -24.55 -13.43 28.15
C GLN A 148 -24.19 -14.71 27.41
N GLY A 149 -23.02 -14.77 26.76
CA GLY A 149 -22.50 -15.98 26.16
C GLY A 149 -22.10 -17.01 27.22
N ASN A 150 -22.27 -18.29 26.90
CA ASN A 150 -21.75 -19.40 27.71
C ASN A 150 -20.37 -19.88 27.22
N ASP A 151 -19.78 -19.18 26.25
CA ASP A 151 -18.53 -19.57 25.61
C ASP A 151 -17.31 -19.09 26.42
N ASN A 152 -16.53 -20.03 26.92
CA ASN A 152 -15.30 -19.76 27.66
C ASN A 152 -14.06 -19.63 26.76
N VAL A 153 -14.24 -19.63 25.43
CA VAL A 153 -13.14 -19.62 24.45
C VAL A 153 -13.36 -18.51 23.43
N LEU A 154 -12.33 -17.69 23.24
CA LEU A 154 -12.36 -16.62 22.23
C LEU A 154 -12.48 -17.20 20.81
N PRO A 155 -13.20 -16.53 19.90
CA PRO A 155 -13.21 -16.90 18.49
C PRO A 155 -11.80 -16.95 17.90
N ILE A 156 -11.57 -17.85 16.94
CA ILE A 156 -10.26 -18.04 16.28
C ILE A 156 -9.78 -16.75 15.58
N GLY A 157 -10.72 -15.97 15.05
CA GLY A 157 -10.46 -14.77 14.25
C GLY A 157 -9.92 -15.08 12.85
N GLY A 158 -10.00 -14.07 11.98
CA GLY A 158 -9.56 -14.09 10.59
C GLY A 158 -8.84 -12.79 10.16
N ILE A 159 -8.59 -11.86 11.08
CA ILE A 159 -8.01 -10.54 10.79
C ILE A 159 -6.69 -10.65 10.00
N TYR A 160 -5.76 -11.51 10.44
CA TYR A 160 -4.44 -11.63 9.82
C TYR A 160 -4.40 -12.62 8.65
N LYS A 161 -5.34 -13.56 8.60
CA LYS A 161 -5.39 -14.63 7.59
C LYS A 161 -6.82 -15.10 7.39
N TYR A 162 -7.24 -15.22 6.13
CA TYR A 162 -8.55 -15.71 5.77
C TYR A 162 -8.87 -17.05 6.44
N ARG A 163 -10.05 -17.10 7.06
CA ARG A 163 -10.72 -18.30 7.57
C ARG A 163 -12.15 -18.26 7.06
N LYS A 164 -12.74 -19.42 6.78
CA LYS A 164 -14.09 -19.52 6.18
C LYS A 164 -15.18 -18.79 7.01
N ASN A 165 -15.04 -18.81 8.33
CA ASN A 165 -15.98 -18.19 9.28
C ASN A 165 -15.37 -16.98 10.01
N GLY A 166 -14.31 -16.37 9.46
CA GLY A 166 -13.68 -15.19 10.04
C GLY A 166 -14.03 -13.93 9.26
N GLU A 167 -13.23 -12.87 9.45
CA GLU A 167 -13.38 -11.63 8.68
C GLU A 167 -13.29 -11.88 7.17
N VAL A 168 -13.99 -11.03 6.41
CA VAL A 168 -14.00 -11.11 4.95
C VAL A 168 -12.67 -10.62 4.39
N HIS A 169 -12.10 -11.39 3.45
CA HIS A 169 -10.93 -11.00 2.67
C HIS A 169 -11.31 -10.97 1.19
N GLN A 170 -10.68 -10.10 0.41
CA GLN A 170 -10.85 -10.09 -1.05
C GLN A 170 -10.19 -11.31 -1.72
N TYR A 171 -9.16 -11.89 -1.11
CA TYR A 171 -8.52 -13.11 -1.58
C TYR A 171 -9.05 -14.32 -0.83
N GLN A 172 -10.11 -14.92 -1.35
CA GLN A 172 -10.72 -16.15 -0.83
C GLN A 172 -10.37 -17.33 -1.74
N GLY A 173 -10.30 -18.54 -1.17
CA GLY A 173 -9.89 -19.74 -1.91
C GLY A 173 -10.68 -19.97 -3.21
N LYS A 174 -12.00 -19.77 -3.20
CA LYS A 174 -12.86 -19.90 -4.38
C LYS A 174 -12.50 -18.89 -5.48
N LEU A 175 -12.28 -17.64 -5.12
CA LEU A 175 -11.95 -16.56 -6.07
C LEU A 175 -10.52 -16.71 -6.62
N ILE A 176 -9.57 -17.16 -5.78
CA ILE A 176 -8.21 -17.51 -6.20
C ILE A 176 -8.27 -18.62 -7.26
N HIS A 177 -9.01 -19.69 -6.99
CA HIS A 177 -9.18 -20.80 -7.93
C HIS A 177 -9.78 -20.33 -9.26
N LEU A 178 -10.87 -19.55 -9.24
CA LEU A 178 -11.49 -19.02 -10.45
C LEU A 178 -10.50 -18.19 -11.29
N LEU A 179 -9.73 -17.31 -10.66
CA LEU A 179 -8.72 -16.51 -11.37
C LEU A 179 -7.63 -17.40 -11.98
N GLN A 180 -7.10 -18.35 -11.22
CA GLN A 180 -6.06 -19.27 -11.69
C GLN A 180 -6.56 -20.15 -12.85
N SER A 181 -7.80 -20.65 -12.78
CA SER A 181 -8.43 -21.38 -13.88
C SER A 181 -8.61 -20.50 -15.10
N ALA A 182 -9.04 -19.24 -14.94
CA ALA A 182 -9.25 -18.32 -16.05
C ALA A 182 -7.95 -18.05 -16.82
N VAL A 183 -6.86 -17.73 -16.13
CA VAL A 183 -5.58 -17.41 -16.78
C VAL A 183 -4.87 -18.66 -17.35
N THR A 184 -5.11 -19.83 -16.76
CA THR A 184 -4.55 -21.10 -17.26
C THR A 184 -5.26 -21.55 -18.53
N ASN A 185 -6.59 -21.47 -18.56
CA ASN A 185 -7.41 -21.92 -19.70
C ASN A 185 -7.65 -20.81 -20.74
N ASN A 186 -7.03 -19.64 -20.57
CA ASN A 186 -7.28 -18.43 -21.35
C ASN A 186 -8.79 -18.14 -21.55
N SER A 187 -9.58 -18.23 -20.48
CA SER A 187 -11.04 -18.11 -20.52
C SER A 187 -11.52 -16.80 -19.90
N TYR A 188 -11.85 -15.83 -20.74
CA TYR A 188 -12.42 -14.55 -20.29
C TYR A 188 -13.79 -14.72 -19.60
N ASP A 189 -14.60 -15.69 -20.01
CA ASP A 189 -15.86 -16.00 -19.31
C ASP A 189 -15.64 -16.50 -17.87
N THR A 190 -14.56 -17.26 -17.63
CA THR A 190 -14.17 -17.65 -16.27
C THR A 190 -13.67 -16.44 -15.48
N TYR A 191 -12.97 -15.50 -16.12
CA TYR A 191 -12.58 -14.23 -15.52
C TYR A 191 -13.81 -13.39 -15.12
N LYS A 192 -14.84 -13.29 -15.97
CA LYS A 192 -16.11 -12.60 -15.61
C LYS A 192 -16.81 -13.24 -14.41
N LYS A 193 -16.73 -14.56 -14.25
CA LYS A 193 -17.20 -15.24 -13.01
C LYS A 193 -16.37 -14.84 -11.79
N TYR A 194 -15.05 -14.68 -11.95
CA TYR A 194 -14.17 -14.17 -10.90
C TYR A 194 -14.53 -12.73 -10.51
N THR A 195 -14.67 -11.81 -11.47
CA THR A 195 -14.97 -10.39 -11.19
C THR A 195 -16.37 -10.23 -10.59
N LYS A 196 -17.38 -10.95 -11.09
CA LYS A 196 -18.70 -11.03 -10.45
C LYS A 196 -18.63 -11.52 -8.99
N GLY A 197 -17.76 -12.48 -8.70
CA GLY A 197 -17.51 -12.97 -7.35
C GLY A 197 -16.83 -11.94 -6.45
N ILE A 198 -15.91 -11.13 -6.99
CA ILE A 198 -15.26 -10.02 -6.29
C ILE A 198 -16.29 -8.91 -5.99
N TYR A 199 -17.10 -8.51 -6.97
CA TYR A 199 -18.11 -7.46 -6.82
C TYR A 199 -19.28 -7.87 -5.93
N GLY A 200 -19.54 -9.17 -5.77
CA GLY A 200 -20.56 -9.69 -4.87
C GLY A 200 -20.13 -9.82 -3.40
N LEU A 201 -18.88 -9.45 -3.06
CA LEU A 201 -18.45 -9.42 -1.66
C LEU A 201 -19.09 -8.24 -0.92
N PRO A 202 -19.30 -8.34 0.40
CA PRO A 202 -19.60 -7.17 1.23
C PRO A 202 -18.51 -6.09 1.03
N PRO A 203 -18.85 -4.79 1.19
CA PRO A 203 -17.87 -3.72 1.07
C PRO A 203 -16.67 -3.91 2.01
N ILE A 204 -15.46 -3.86 1.46
CA ILE A 204 -14.19 -4.00 2.20
C ILE A 204 -13.34 -2.73 2.06
N ASN A 205 -13.36 -2.09 0.89
CA ASN A 205 -12.62 -0.87 0.59
C ASN A 205 -13.57 0.29 0.31
N ILE A 206 -13.04 1.52 0.36
CA ILE A 206 -13.79 2.73 0.04
C ILE A 206 -14.42 2.64 -1.35
N ARG A 207 -13.68 2.17 -2.36
CA ARG A 207 -14.21 2.02 -3.73
C ARG A 207 -15.38 1.05 -3.88
N ASP A 208 -15.61 0.17 -2.91
CA ASP A 208 -16.76 -0.74 -2.92
C ASP A 208 -18.07 0.02 -2.59
N LEU A 209 -17.97 1.25 -2.04
CA LEU A 209 -19.08 2.15 -1.73
C LEU A 209 -19.37 3.17 -2.86
N ILE A 210 -18.62 3.08 -3.96
CA ILE A 210 -18.64 4.03 -5.06
C ILE A 210 -19.24 3.39 -6.31
N ASP A 211 -20.07 4.16 -7.02
CA ASP A 211 -20.59 3.79 -8.32
C ASP A 211 -20.56 4.94 -9.32
N PHE A 212 -20.85 4.63 -10.59
CA PHE A 212 -20.89 5.58 -11.67
C PHE A 212 -22.15 6.46 -11.63
N ARG A 213 -21.97 7.75 -11.83
CA ARG A 213 -23.04 8.75 -11.77
C ARG A 213 -23.77 8.84 -13.11
N LYS A 214 -24.90 8.14 -13.20
CA LYS A 214 -25.76 8.04 -14.41
C LYS A 214 -25.96 9.34 -15.20
N ARG A 215 -26.14 10.50 -14.55
CA ARG A 215 -26.42 11.79 -15.21
C ARG A 215 -25.31 12.31 -16.13
N TYR A 216 -24.07 11.84 -15.97
CA TYR A 216 -22.92 12.24 -16.78
C TYR A 216 -22.43 11.15 -17.73
N LEU A 217 -23.12 10.00 -17.74
CA LEU A 217 -22.83 8.92 -18.67
C LEU A 217 -23.40 9.26 -20.03
N LYS A 218 -22.70 8.84 -21.07
CA LYS A 218 -23.18 8.96 -22.45
C LYS A 218 -23.94 7.71 -22.82
N SER A 219 -24.60 7.74 -23.97
CA SER A 219 -25.14 6.51 -24.58
C SER A 219 -24.02 5.49 -24.73
N SER A 220 -24.29 4.23 -24.40
CA SER A 220 -23.36 3.13 -24.60
C SER A 220 -22.90 3.09 -26.05
N ILE A 221 -21.60 2.88 -26.27
CA ILE A 221 -21.01 2.80 -27.62
C ILE A 221 -20.64 1.36 -27.94
N ASN A 222 -20.37 1.06 -29.21
CA ASN A 222 -19.83 -0.25 -29.55
C ASN A 222 -18.41 -0.38 -28.98
N ILE A 223 -18.08 -1.55 -28.41
CA ILE A 223 -16.73 -1.82 -27.89
C ILE A 223 -15.63 -1.64 -28.96
N SER A 224 -15.97 -1.79 -30.25
CA SER A 224 -15.05 -1.53 -31.36
C SER A 224 -14.62 -0.05 -31.48
N GLU A 225 -15.39 0.88 -30.91
CA GLU A 225 -15.04 2.31 -30.86
C GLU A 225 -14.11 2.66 -29.68
N VAL A 226 -13.99 1.76 -28.70
CA VAL A 226 -13.09 1.93 -27.56
C VAL A 226 -11.65 1.63 -27.99
N GLU A 227 -10.69 2.36 -27.43
CA GLU A 227 -9.26 2.14 -27.68
C GLU A 227 -8.89 0.66 -27.55
N PRO A 228 -7.97 0.16 -28.40
CA PRO A 228 -7.62 -1.24 -28.39
C PRO A 228 -6.96 -1.63 -27.07
N ALA A 229 -7.15 -2.88 -26.63
CA ALA A 229 -6.60 -3.39 -25.38
C ALA A 229 -5.08 -3.19 -25.29
N THR A 230 -4.37 -3.23 -26.42
CA THR A 230 -2.92 -3.01 -26.52
C THR A 230 -2.46 -1.62 -26.04
N GLU A 231 -3.30 -0.58 -26.09
CA GLU A 231 -2.96 0.73 -25.52
C GLU A 231 -3.19 0.76 -24.01
N ILE A 232 -4.20 0.06 -23.51
CA ILE A 232 -4.48 -0.09 -22.07
C ILE A 232 -3.38 -0.92 -21.40
N LEU A 233 -2.92 -2.01 -22.03
CA LEU A 233 -1.86 -2.89 -21.49
C LEU A 233 -0.56 -2.14 -21.16
N LYS A 234 -0.20 -1.12 -21.95
CA LYS A 234 1.00 -0.28 -21.73
C LYS A 234 0.95 0.51 -20.42
N ARG A 235 -0.24 0.68 -19.84
CA ARG A 235 -0.47 1.42 -18.58
C ARG A 235 -0.35 0.52 -17.36
N PHE A 236 -0.19 -0.79 -17.55
CA PHE A 236 -0.10 -1.73 -16.44
C PHE A 236 1.33 -1.97 -15.98
N GLY A 237 1.47 -2.06 -14.65
CA GLY A 237 2.69 -2.54 -14.00
C GLY A 237 2.43 -3.76 -13.13
N SER A 238 3.39 -4.68 -13.03
CA SER A 238 3.29 -5.87 -12.16
C SER A 238 3.77 -5.62 -10.72
N GLY A 239 4.10 -4.37 -10.37
CA GLY A 239 4.57 -3.97 -9.05
C GLY A 239 6.07 -4.20 -8.82
N SER A 240 6.60 -3.58 -7.77
CA SER A 240 8.02 -3.55 -7.42
C SER A 240 8.33 -4.59 -6.35
N MET A 241 8.63 -5.82 -6.77
CA MET A 241 8.85 -6.96 -5.87
C MET A 241 10.27 -7.51 -6.09
N SER A 242 11.06 -7.65 -5.03
CA SER A 242 12.48 -7.97 -5.15
C SER A 242 12.74 -9.44 -5.47
N HIS A 243 13.76 -9.69 -6.30
CA HIS A 243 14.45 -10.98 -6.30
C HIS A 243 15.07 -11.23 -4.91
N GLY A 244 14.83 -12.40 -4.36
CA GLY A 244 15.03 -12.73 -2.95
C GLY A 244 13.72 -12.82 -2.18
N ALA A 245 12.82 -11.84 -2.29
CA ALA A 245 11.46 -12.00 -1.77
C ALA A 245 10.70 -13.03 -2.62
N LEU A 246 10.72 -12.83 -3.94
CA LEU A 246 10.29 -13.79 -4.96
C LEU A 246 11.44 -14.74 -5.31
N SER A 247 11.09 -15.93 -5.78
CA SER A 247 12.01 -16.81 -6.50
C SER A 247 12.46 -16.16 -7.81
N LYS A 248 13.58 -16.64 -8.35
CA LYS A 248 14.07 -16.21 -9.66
C LYS A 248 13.03 -16.46 -10.75
N GLU A 249 12.42 -17.65 -10.73
CA GLU A 249 11.44 -18.09 -11.72
C GLU A 249 10.23 -17.17 -11.74
N ALA A 250 9.68 -16.82 -10.58
CA ALA A 250 8.54 -15.92 -10.49
C ALA A 250 8.90 -14.49 -10.94
N HIS A 251 10.10 -14.01 -10.59
CA HIS A 251 10.54 -12.66 -10.94
C HIS A 251 10.80 -12.50 -12.44
N GLU A 252 11.48 -13.45 -13.06
CA GLU A 252 11.74 -13.46 -14.51
C GLU A 252 10.46 -13.69 -15.31
N THR A 253 9.56 -14.56 -14.83
CA THR A 253 8.25 -14.80 -15.46
C THR A 253 7.42 -13.53 -15.55
N LEU A 254 7.40 -12.72 -14.49
CA LEU A 254 6.73 -11.40 -14.52
C LEU A 254 7.38 -10.48 -15.54
N ALA A 255 8.71 -10.40 -15.56
CA ALA A 255 9.41 -9.53 -16.50
C ALA A 255 9.11 -9.89 -17.96
N ILE A 256 9.20 -11.17 -18.31
CA ILE A 256 8.90 -11.67 -19.65
C ILE A 256 7.44 -11.37 -20.02
N GLY A 257 6.48 -11.71 -19.15
CA GLY A 257 5.06 -11.48 -19.39
C GLY A 257 4.73 -10.00 -19.63
N MET A 258 5.27 -9.11 -18.80
CA MET A 258 5.05 -7.65 -18.95
C MET A 258 5.72 -7.09 -20.21
N ASN A 259 6.91 -7.55 -20.56
CA ASN A 259 7.62 -7.10 -21.75
C ASN A 259 6.88 -7.50 -23.04
N ARG A 260 6.30 -8.70 -23.10
CA ARG A 260 5.48 -9.15 -24.25
C ARG A 260 4.27 -8.24 -24.51
N ILE A 261 3.66 -7.67 -23.46
CA ILE A 261 2.53 -6.75 -23.59
C ILE A 261 2.91 -5.26 -23.56
N LYS A 262 4.22 -4.95 -23.58
CA LYS A 262 4.74 -3.57 -23.46
C LYS A 262 4.29 -2.83 -22.18
N GLY A 263 3.90 -3.57 -21.14
CA GLY A 263 3.67 -3.04 -19.81
C GLY A 263 4.99 -2.84 -19.06
N ALA A 264 4.93 -2.77 -17.73
CA ALA A 264 6.10 -2.52 -16.89
C ALA A 264 6.26 -3.55 -15.77
N SER A 265 7.35 -4.33 -15.81
CA SER A 265 7.87 -5.04 -14.64
C SER A 265 8.89 -4.17 -13.91
N CYS A 266 9.06 -4.40 -12.61
CA CYS A 266 10.03 -3.70 -11.80
C CYS A 266 10.94 -4.68 -11.06
N SER A 267 12.25 -4.39 -11.01
CA SER A 267 13.22 -5.23 -10.31
C SER A 267 12.96 -5.39 -8.81
N GLY A 268 12.29 -4.40 -8.21
CA GLY A 268 12.25 -4.22 -6.75
C GLY A 268 13.62 -3.91 -6.16
N GLU A 269 13.70 -3.96 -4.83
CA GLU A 269 14.86 -3.53 -4.02
C GLU A 269 16.04 -4.52 -4.00
N GLY A 270 16.04 -5.53 -4.88
CA GLY A 270 16.91 -6.71 -4.76
C GLY A 270 18.14 -6.72 -5.66
N GLY A 271 18.33 -5.70 -6.49
CA GLY A 271 19.22 -5.79 -7.67
C GLY A 271 18.61 -6.62 -8.80
N GLU A 272 19.34 -6.77 -9.89
CA GLU A 272 18.96 -7.63 -11.02
C GLU A 272 20.21 -8.22 -11.69
N ASP A 273 20.17 -9.50 -12.07
CA ASP A 273 21.28 -10.17 -12.75
C ASP A 273 21.49 -9.56 -14.14
N GLU A 274 22.72 -9.14 -14.44
CA GLU A 274 23.08 -8.52 -15.71
C GLU A 274 22.85 -9.44 -16.92
N LYS A 275 22.84 -10.77 -16.71
CA LYS A 275 22.49 -11.74 -17.75
C LYS A 275 21.10 -11.51 -18.33
N ARG A 276 20.19 -10.89 -17.57
CA ARG A 276 18.82 -10.59 -18.01
C ARG A 276 18.73 -9.41 -18.97
N PHE A 277 19.79 -8.62 -19.12
CA PHE A 277 19.79 -7.44 -19.99
C PHE A 277 19.83 -7.82 -21.47
N ALA A 278 20.38 -9.00 -21.79
CA ALA A 278 20.32 -9.58 -23.11
C ALA A 278 18.97 -10.26 -23.38
N LEU A 279 18.59 -10.34 -24.65
CA LEU A 279 17.45 -11.14 -25.08
C LEU A 279 17.75 -12.64 -24.90
N LEU A 280 16.73 -13.39 -24.54
CA LEU A 280 16.75 -14.85 -24.52
C LEU A 280 16.73 -15.39 -25.96
N LYS A 281 17.07 -16.68 -26.13
CA LYS A 281 17.12 -17.34 -27.44
C LYS A 281 15.79 -17.28 -28.22
N ASN A 282 14.67 -17.17 -27.51
CA ASN A 282 13.32 -17.06 -28.07
C ASN A 282 12.86 -15.60 -28.27
N ASN A 283 13.77 -14.63 -28.21
CA ASN A 283 13.52 -13.18 -28.27
C ASN A 283 12.71 -12.60 -27.10
N ASP A 284 12.44 -13.37 -26.05
CA ASP A 284 11.91 -12.80 -24.80
C ASP A 284 12.98 -11.97 -24.09
N SER A 285 12.53 -10.99 -23.31
CA SER A 285 13.39 -10.25 -22.39
C SER A 285 12.95 -10.50 -20.95
N ALA A 286 13.88 -11.00 -20.13
CA ALA A 286 13.71 -11.04 -18.69
C ALA A 286 14.16 -9.74 -18.01
N ASN A 287 14.63 -8.74 -18.76
CA ASN A 287 15.04 -7.45 -18.21
C ASN A 287 13.82 -6.71 -17.63
N SER A 288 13.90 -6.24 -16.38
CA SER A 288 12.82 -5.41 -15.83
C SER A 288 12.85 -4.02 -16.44
N ARG A 289 11.73 -3.57 -17.01
CA ARG A 289 11.63 -2.24 -17.62
C ARG A 289 11.87 -1.10 -16.62
N VAL A 290 11.46 -1.31 -15.37
CA VAL A 290 11.65 -0.39 -14.24
C VAL A 290 12.73 -0.95 -13.30
N LYS A 291 13.66 -0.10 -12.88
CA LYS A 291 14.71 -0.42 -11.91
C LYS A 291 14.46 0.38 -10.64
N GLN A 292 14.42 -0.26 -9.48
CA GLN A 292 14.13 0.42 -8.22
C GLN A 292 15.41 0.78 -7.46
N ILE A 293 15.41 1.95 -6.86
CA ILE A 293 16.45 2.40 -5.93
C ILE A 293 15.77 2.60 -4.57
N ALA A 294 16.23 1.84 -3.60
CA ALA A 294 15.76 1.91 -2.21
C ALA A 294 16.92 2.23 -1.26
N SER A 295 16.61 2.48 0.00
CA SER A 295 17.54 2.98 1.03
C SER A 295 18.89 2.25 1.11
N ALA A 296 18.90 0.92 0.99
CA ALA A 296 20.13 0.11 1.09
C ALA A 296 20.96 0.03 -0.21
N ARG A 297 20.45 0.55 -1.33
CA ARG A 297 21.13 0.53 -2.65
C ARG A 297 21.60 -0.86 -3.12
N PHE A 298 20.93 -1.93 -2.69
CA PHE A 298 21.29 -3.29 -3.10
C PHE A 298 21.25 -3.44 -4.62
N GLY A 299 22.38 -3.90 -5.19
CA GLY A 299 22.53 -4.15 -6.62
C GLY A 299 22.43 -2.90 -7.52
N VAL A 300 22.52 -1.69 -6.95
CA VAL A 300 22.48 -0.44 -7.72
C VAL A 300 23.87 -0.16 -8.29
N THR A 301 24.05 -0.41 -9.57
CA THR A 301 25.27 -0.13 -10.34
C THR A 301 24.98 0.76 -11.54
N ILE A 302 26.01 1.35 -12.15
CA ILE A 302 25.85 2.15 -13.39
C ILE A 302 25.23 1.29 -14.50
N ASN A 303 25.64 0.02 -14.63
CA ASN A 303 25.12 -0.89 -15.62
C ASN A 303 23.64 -1.22 -15.36
N TYR A 304 23.26 -1.46 -14.10
CA TYR A 304 21.88 -1.65 -13.68
C TYR A 304 20.99 -0.44 -14.02
N LEU A 305 21.47 0.78 -13.74
CA LEU A 305 20.73 2.03 -14.00
C LEU A 305 20.58 2.33 -15.49
N ASN A 306 21.54 1.93 -16.32
CA ASN A 306 21.49 2.15 -17.77
C ASN A 306 20.63 1.12 -18.53
N ASN A 307 20.30 -0.01 -17.92
CA ASN A 307 19.51 -1.07 -18.55
C ASN A 307 18.02 -1.01 -18.18
N CYS A 308 17.41 0.18 -18.28
CA CYS A 308 15.99 0.39 -18.03
C CYS A 308 15.40 1.61 -18.73
N ASN A 309 14.07 1.69 -18.74
CA ASN A 309 13.32 2.84 -19.25
C ASN A 309 12.81 3.76 -18.14
N GLU A 310 12.85 3.30 -16.89
CA GLU A 310 12.34 4.02 -15.73
C GLU A 310 13.11 3.61 -14.48
N ILE A 311 13.44 4.60 -13.66
CA ILE A 311 14.08 4.42 -12.37
C ILE A 311 13.09 4.84 -11.29
N GLU A 312 12.74 3.95 -10.37
CA GLU A 312 11.80 4.20 -9.27
C GLU A 312 12.56 4.43 -7.96
N ILE A 313 12.56 5.67 -7.47
CA ILE A 313 13.00 6.01 -6.11
C ILE A 313 11.92 5.56 -5.14
N LYS A 314 12.25 4.56 -4.32
CA LYS A 314 11.32 3.98 -3.34
C LYS A 314 11.45 4.68 -1.98
N ILE A 315 10.68 5.76 -1.79
CA ILE A 315 10.57 6.41 -0.48
C ILE A 315 9.86 5.49 0.53
N ALA A 316 8.75 4.86 0.11
CA ALA A 316 7.98 3.97 0.99
C ALA A 316 7.20 2.90 0.22
N GLN A 317 6.58 1.97 0.97
CA GLN A 317 5.63 0.99 0.44
C GLN A 317 4.43 0.83 1.38
N GLY A 318 3.24 0.57 0.83
CA GLY A 318 1.98 0.57 1.58
C GLY A 318 1.93 -0.39 2.78
N ALA A 319 2.61 -1.54 2.70
CA ALA A 319 2.61 -2.53 3.78
C ALA A 319 3.45 -2.13 5.01
N LYS A 320 4.38 -1.18 4.85
CA LYS A 320 5.28 -0.72 5.91
C LYS A 320 5.87 0.68 5.66
N PRO A 321 5.04 1.72 5.61
CA PRO A 321 5.54 3.10 5.55
C PRO A 321 6.40 3.43 6.77
N GLY A 322 7.44 4.23 6.55
CA GLY A 322 8.42 4.61 7.58
C GLY A 322 9.39 3.51 8.00
N GLU A 323 9.48 2.40 7.25
CA GLU A 323 10.40 1.29 7.50
C GLU A 323 11.09 0.81 6.21
N GLY A 324 12.25 0.18 6.35
CA GLY A 324 13.02 -0.38 5.24
C GLY A 324 12.57 -1.76 4.76
N GLY A 325 13.15 -2.17 3.62
CA GLY A 325 13.11 -3.54 3.12
C GLY A 325 13.56 -4.57 4.16
N GLN A 326 13.01 -5.79 4.10
CA GLN A 326 13.40 -6.89 4.98
C GLN A 326 13.50 -8.17 4.17
N LEU A 327 14.64 -8.85 4.28
CA LEU A 327 14.84 -10.19 3.75
C LEU A 327 15.48 -11.06 4.84
N PRO A 328 14.77 -12.09 5.34
CA PRO A 328 15.33 -13.01 6.33
C PRO A 328 16.59 -13.69 5.82
N GLY A 329 17.58 -13.89 6.70
CA GLY A 329 18.91 -14.38 6.33
C GLY A 329 18.92 -15.73 5.61
N PHE A 330 18.02 -16.64 5.97
CA PHE A 330 17.85 -17.93 5.28
C PHE A 330 17.30 -17.81 3.85
N LYS A 331 16.92 -16.62 3.39
CA LYS A 331 16.60 -16.31 1.97
C LYS A 331 17.74 -15.57 1.27
N VAL A 332 18.85 -15.32 1.95
CA VAL A 332 20.04 -14.68 1.39
C VAL A 332 21.01 -15.77 0.99
N THR A 333 20.66 -16.47 -0.09
CA THR A 333 21.52 -17.49 -0.71
C THR A 333 22.76 -16.84 -1.35
N ASP A 334 23.73 -17.63 -1.79
CA ASP A 334 24.93 -17.11 -2.46
C ASP A 334 24.61 -16.27 -3.71
N GLU A 335 23.59 -16.67 -4.48
CA GLU A 335 23.08 -15.90 -5.61
C GLU A 335 22.57 -14.52 -5.17
N ILE A 336 21.71 -14.49 -4.15
CA ILE A 336 21.13 -13.25 -3.63
C ILE A 336 22.21 -12.36 -3.00
N ALA A 337 23.12 -12.96 -2.24
CA ALA A 337 24.24 -12.26 -1.63
C ALA A 337 25.14 -11.59 -2.68
N LYS A 338 25.46 -12.33 -3.76
CA LYS A 338 26.23 -11.80 -4.89
C LYS A 338 25.52 -10.64 -5.58
N LEU A 339 24.22 -10.77 -5.87
CA LEU A 339 23.43 -9.70 -6.51
C LEU A 339 23.37 -8.42 -5.67
N ARG A 340 23.40 -8.57 -4.34
CA ARG A 340 23.24 -7.46 -3.41
C ARG A 340 24.55 -6.93 -2.85
N TYR A 341 25.69 -7.53 -3.22
CA TYR A 341 26.98 -7.27 -2.59
C TYR A 341 26.92 -7.41 -1.06
N SER A 342 26.23 -8.45 -0.59
CA SER A 342 26.03 -8.75 0.83
C SER A 342 26.64 -10.09 1.23
N THR A 343 26.53 -10.43 2.51
CA THR A 343 27.03 -11.71 3.05
C THR A 343 25.93 -12.79 2.98
N PRO A 344 26.23 -14.01 2.49
CA PRO A 344 25.29 -15.14 2.52
C PRO A 344 24.78 -15.44 3.93
N GLY A 345 23.51 -15.81 4.05
CA GLY A 345 22.87 -16.21 5.32
C GLY A 345 22.56 -15.05 6.28
N VAL A 346 23.06 -13.84 6.05
CA VAL A 346 22.86 -12.68 6.94
C VAL A 346 21.53 -11.98 6.62
N THR A 347 20.74 -11.69 7.65
CA THR A 347 19.45 -10.99 7.47
C THR A 347 19.69 -9.56 6.99
N LEU A 348 19.04 -9.19 5.90
CA LEU A 348 19.11 -7.84 5.33
C LEU A 348 17.90 -7.02 5.79
N ILE A 349 18.13 -6.11 6.73
CA ILE A 349 17.18 -5.07 7.11
C ILE A 349 17.72 -3.76 6.57
N SER A 350 17.03 -3.20 5.57
CA SER A 350 17.45 -1.92 5.01
C SER A 350 17.21 -0.78 5.99
N PRO A 351 18.04 0.29 5.97
CA PRO A 351 17.75 1.51 6.70
C PRO A 351 16.33 2.02 6.37
N PRO A 352 15.58 2.58 7.33
CA PRO A 352 14.30 3.20 7.03
C PRO A 352 14.41 4.37 6.04
N PRO A 353 15.31 5.37 6.23
CA PRO A 353 15.46 6.46 5.28
C PRO A 353 16.47 6.13 4.18
N HIS A 354 16.36 6.84 3.07
CA HIS A 354 17.48 7.03 2.16
C HIS A 354 18.49 7.97 2.84
N HIS A 355 19.75 7.56 2.97
CA HIS A 355 20.77 8.37 3.65
C HIS A 355 21.26 9.59 2.85
N ASP A 356 20.81 9.69 1.61
CA ASP A 356 21.00 10.80 0.68
C ASP A 356 19.68 11.54 0.38
N ILE A 357 18.64 11.35 1.20
CA ILE A 357 17.38 12.08 1.12
C ILE A 357 16.87 12.42 2.53
N TYR A 358 17.23 13.60 3.04
CA TYR A 358 16.72 14.13 4.30
C TYR A 358 15.77 15.30 4.12
N SER A 359 15.71 15.88 2.92
CA SER A 359 14.79 16.94 2.55
C SER A 359 14.34 16.84 1.09
N ILE A 360 13.51 17.79 0.64
CA ILE A 360 12.98 17.79 -0.73
C ILE A 360 14.04 18.17 -1.76
N GLU A 361 15.00 19.00 -1.38
CA GLU A 361 16.16 19.37 -2.19
C GLU A 361 17.13 18.20 -2.37
N ASP A 362 17.31 17.35 -1.35
CA ASP A 362 18.08 16.11 -1.49
C ASP A 362 17.41 15.14 -2.47
N LEU A 363 16.07 15.02 -2.42
CA LEU A 363 15.33 14.24 -3.41
C LEU A 363 15.53 14.81 -4.83
N ALA A 364 15.54 16.14 -4.98
CA ALA A 364 15.80 16.78 -6.25
C ALA A 364 17.23 16.48 -6.76
N GLN A 365 18.21 16.45 -5.86
CA GLN A 365 19.58 16.06 -6.19
C GLN A 365 19.65 14.60 -6.65
N LEU A 366 19.00 13.67 -5.96
CA LEU A 366 18.98 12.27 -6.42
C LEU A 366 18.28 12.14 -7.78
N ILE A 367 17.15 12.83 -8.00
CA ILE A 367 16.48 12.84 -9.31
C ILE A 367 17.43 13.37 -10.39
N TYR A 368 18.21 14.41 -10.10
CA TYR A 368 19.22 14.93 -10.99
C TYR A 368 20.27 13.88 -11.34
N ASP A 369 20.89 13.25 -10.34
CA ASP A 369 21.95 12.26 -10.51
C ASP A 369 21.48 11.09 -11.39
N LEU A 370 20.26 10.61 -11.17
CA LEU A 370 19.69 9.51 -11.95
C LEU A 370 19.45 9.87 -13.41
N LYS A 371 19.02 11.11 -13.68
CA LYS A 371 18.86 11.61 -15.05
C LYS A 371 20.21 11.88 -15.73
N GLN A 372 21.27 12.18 -14.97
CA GLN A 372 22.62 12.26 -15.51
C GLN A 372 23.17 10.87 -15.88
N VAL A 373 22.96 9.88 -15.01
CA VAL A 373 23.43 8.51 -15.25
C VAL A 373 22.71 7.84 -16.41
N ASN A 374 21.38 8.02 -16.51
CA ASN A 374 20.58 7.50 -17.62
C ASN A 374 19.65 8.59 -18.18
N PRO A 375 20.08 9.32 -19.22
CA PRO A 375 19.29 10.41 -19.81
C PRO A 375 18.07 9.95 -20.60
N LYS A 376 17.86 8.64 -20.75
CA LYS A 376 16.71 8.04 -21.45
C LYS A 376 15.64 7.51 -20.50
N ALA A 377 15.94 7.38 -19.20
CA ALA A 377 15.00 6.84 -18.22
C ALA A 377 14.12 7.93 -17.58
N ARG A 378 12.84 7.64 -17.43
CA ARG A 378 11.93 8.43 -16.57
C ARG A 378 12.32 8.20 -15.11
N VAL A 379 12.16 9.21 -14.26
CA VAL A 379 12.33 9.03 -12.80
C VAL A 379 10.97 9.05 -12.11
N ALA A 380 10.65 7.96 -11.42
CA ALA A 380 9.44 7.78 -10.64
C ALA A 380 9.75 7.91 -9.14
N VAL A 381 8.85 8.51 -8.37
CA VAL A 381 8.94 8.54 -6.91
C VAL A 381 7.76 7.78 -6.33
N LYS A 382 8.05 6.69 -5.61
CA LYS A 382 7.05 5.85 -4.96
C LYS A 382 6.79 6.32 -3.53
N LEU A 383 5.60 6.87 -3.33
CA LEU A 383 5.06 7.34 -2.06
C LEU A 383 3.95 6.40 -1.58
N VAL A 384 3.51 6.57 -0.33
CA VAL A 384 2.36 5.86 0.22
C VAL A 384 1.31 6.86 0.63
N ALA A 385 0.05 6.58 0.27
CA ALA A 385 -1.08 7.40 0.65
C ALA A 385 -1.08 7.68 2.17
N SER A 386 -1.16 8.97 2.49
CA SER A 386 -1.34 9.55 3.82
C SER A 386 -1.94 10.94 3.64
N SER A 387 -2.68 11.46 4.62
CA SER A 387 -3.06 12.87 4.59
C SER A 387 -1.83 13.78 4.50
N GLY A 388 -1.89 14.80 3.64
CA GLY A 388 -0.80 15.74 3.38
C GLY A 388 0.11 15.33 2.22
N ILE A 389 -0.11 14.15 1.63
CA ILE A 389 0.67 13.67 0.48
C ILE A 389 0.55 14.59 -0.74
N GLY A 390 -0.55 15.33 -0.90
CA GLY A 390 -0.71 16.28 -2.01
C GLY A 390 0.39 17.35 -2.01
N THR A 391 0.72 17.89 -0.83
CA THR A 391 1.79 18.87 -0.66
C THR A 391 3.16 18.28 -1.01
N ILE A 392 3.43 17.06 -0.55
CA ILE A 392 4.66 16.34 -0.87
C ILE A 392 4.76 16.12 -2.39
N ALA A 393 3.66 15.69 -3.03
CA ALA A 393 3.63 15.45 -4.47
C ALA A 393 3.91 16.73 -5.29
N ALA A 394 3.44 17.90 -4.84
CA ALA A 394 3.78 19.17 -5.46
C ALA A 394 5.30 19.47 -5.37
N GLY A 395 5.92 19.17 -4.22
CA GLY A 395 7.38 19.24 -4.06
C GLY A 395 8.12 18.29 -5.01
N VAL A 396 7.66 17.03 -5.08
CA VAL A 396 8.23 15.99 -5.97
C VAL A 396 8.13 16.38 -7.44
N ALA A 397 7.01 16.97 -7.87
CA ALA A 397 6.87 17.49 -9.23
C ALA A 397 7.84 18.66 -9.51
N LYS A 398 8.01 19.58 -8.56
CA LYS A 398 8.98 20.68 -8.66
C LYS A 398 10.44 20.17 -8.71
N ALA A 399 10.72 19.08 -8.01
CA ALA A 399 11.98 18.33 -8.04
C ALA A 399 12.22 17.55 -9.35
N LYS A 400 11.33 17.69 -10.34
CA LYS A 400 11.43 17.13 -11.70
C LYS A 400 11.31 15.62 -11.80
N ALA A 401 10.60 14.98 -10.87
CA ALA A 401 10.12 13.61 -11.11
C ALA A 401 9.18 13.59 -12.32
N ASP A 402 9.25 12.54 -13.13
CA ASP A 402 8.37 12.37 -14.30
C ASP A 402 7.10 11.57 -13.91
N ILE A 403 7.16 10.79 -12.83
CA ILE A 403 6.08 9.95 -12.34
C ILE A 403 6.00 10.03 -10.80
N ILE A 404 4.78 10.08 -10.28
CA ILE A 404 4.50 9.93 -8.86
C ILE A 404 3.60 8.70 -8.69
N LEU A 405 4.09 7.71 -7.96
CA LEU A 405 3.32 6.51 -7.61
C LEU A 405 2.75 6.66 -6.19
N ILE A 406 1.44 6.58 -6.06
CA ILE A 406 0.71 6.55 -4.79
C ILE A 406 0.34 5.11 -4.46
N SER A 407 0.98 4.53 -3.46
CA SER A 407 0.63 3.20 -2.96
C SER A 407 -0.42 3.27 -1.85
N GLY A 408 -1.45 2.43 -1.92
CA GLY A 408 -2.40 2.25 -0.82
C GLY A 408 -1.86 1.39 0.33
N HIS A 409 -2.43 1.54 1.53
CA HIS A 409 -2.06 0.76 2.73
C HIS A 409 -2.15 -0.78 2.54
N ASN A 410 -3.03 -1.22 1.64
CA ASN A 410 -3.33 -2.62 1.35
C ASN A 410 -2.34 -3.26 0.34
N GLY A 411 -1.19 -2.64 0.11
CA GLY A 411 -0.10 -3.20 -0.70
C GLY A 411 0.48 -4.50 -0.13
N GLY A 412 0.97 -5.38 -1.00
CA GLY A 412 1.60 -6.65 -0.61
C GLY A 412 3.02 -6.48 -0.07
N THR A 413 3.54 -7.49 0.62
CA THR A 413 4.94 -7.57 1.05
C THR A 413 5.37 -9.01 1.32
N GLY A 414 6.66 -9.30 1.10
CA GLY A 414 7.25 -10.59 1.45
C GLY A 414 7.51 -10.75 2.96
N ALA A 415 7.88 -9.67 3.65
CA ALA A 415 8.20 -9.66 5.07
C ALA A 415 8.01 -8.27 5.71
N THR A 416 7.29 -8.23 6.84
CA THR A 416 7.03 -7.03 7.64
C THR A 416 6.42 -7.39 9.00
N PRO A 417 6.53 -6.52 10.02
CA PRO A 417 5.71 -6.62 11.23
C PRO A 417 4.21 -6.53 10.92
N GLN A 418 3.40 -7.34 11.62
CA GLN A 418 1.94 -7.37 11.42
C GLN A 418 1.27 -6.04 11.78
N THR A 419 1.82 -5.29 12.74
CA THR A 419 1.33 -3.97 13.14
C THR A 419 1.41 -2.97 11.99
N SER A 420 2.47 -3.03 11.17
CA SER A 420 2.62 -2.16 10.00
C SER A 420 1.60 -2.48 8.91
N VAL A 421 1.31 -3.76 8.66
CA VAL A 421 0.28 -4.20 7.70
C VAL A 421 -1.11 -3.70 8.07
N LYS A 422 -1.40 -3.60 9.36
CA LYS A 422 -2.74 -3.32 9.87
C LYS A 422 -3.01 -1.87 10.22
N TYR A 423 -1.98 -1.10 10.58
CA TYR A 423 -2.17 0.20 11.22
C TYR A 423 -1.43 1.35 10.55
N VAL A 424 -0.81 1.17 9.39
CA VAL A 424 0.00 2.22 8.75
C VAL A 424 -0.39 2.41 7.29
N GLY A 425 -0.48 3.68 6.88
CA GLY A 425 -0.96 4.11 5.57
C GLY A 425 -2.48 4.22 5.51
N ILE A 426 -2.98 4.87 4.46
CA ILE A 426 -4.43 5.00 4.19
C ILE A 426 -4.78 4.42 2.80
N PRO A 427 -6.07 4.29 2.44
CA PRO A 427 -6.49 3.85 1.11
C PRO A 427 -5.95 4.75 0.01
N TRP A 428 -5.59 4.15 -1.13
CA TRP A 428 -5.08 4.92 -2.26
C TRP A 428 -6.14 5.86 -2.83
N GLU A 429 -7.43 5.55 -2.69
CA GLU A 429 -8.54 6.40 -3.10
C GLU A 429 -8.43 7.81 -2.50
N MET A 430 -7.99 7.90 -1.23
CA MET A 430 -7.77 9.16 -0.53
C MET A 430 -6.51 9.86 -1.02
N GLY A 431 -5.37 9.17 -0.98
CA GLY A 431 -4.09 9.77 -1.34
C GLY A 431 -3.98 10.17 -2.80
N LEU A 432 -4.45 9.32 -3.72
CA LEU A 432 -4.44 9.57 -5.16
C LEU A 432 -5.25 10.81 -5.51
N THR A 433 -6.46 10.89 -4.96
CA THR A 433 -7.35 12.02 -5.20
C THR A 433 -6.75 13.31 -4.65
N GLU A 434 -6.19 13.28 -3.44
CA GLU A 434 -5.51 14.44 -2.85
C GLU A 434 -4.34 14.91 -3.72
N VAL A 435 -3.48 13.98 -4.18
CA VAL A 435 -2.37 14.31 -5.09
C VAL A 435 -2.90 14.92 -6.39
N ASN A 436 -3.90 14.31 -7.01
CA ASN A 436 -4.49 14.83 -8.24
C ASN A 436 -5.04 16.26 -8.03
N GLN A 437 -5.77 16.48 -6.93
CA GLN A 437 -6.36 17.78 -6.62
C GLN A 437 -5.30 18.85 -6.37
N VAL A 438 -4.33 18.58 -5.50
CA VAL A 438 -3.30 19.56 -5.13
C VAL A 438 -2.39 19.88 -6.33
N LEU A 439 -2.04 18.90 -7.16
CA LEU A 439 -1.25 19.16 -8.37
C LEU A 439 -2.02 20.01 -9.39
N ILE A 440 -3.35 19.85 -9.50
CA ILE A 440 -4.17 20.71 -10.36
C ILE A 440 -4.17 22.14 -9.81
N LEU A 441 -4.45 22.30 -8.52
CA LEU A 441 -4.47 23.62 -7.85
C LEU A 441 -3.13 24.37 -7.93
N ASN A 442 -2.02 23.65 -8.14
CA ASN A 442 -0.68 24.23 -8.29
C ASN A 442 -0.20 24.33 -9.76
N ASN A 443 -1.04 24.02 -10.76
CA ASN A 443 -0.66 23.97 -12.18
C ASN A 443 0.53 23.02 -12.45
N LEU A 444 0.62 21.91 -11.71
CA LEU A 444 1.66 20.88 -11.85
C LEU A 444 1.12 19.54 -12.37
N ARG A 445 -0.20 19.35 -12.42
CA ARG A 445 -0.78 18.05 -12.78
C ARG A 445 -0.39 17.58 -14.17
N HIS A 446 -0.28 18.48 -15.13
CA HIS A 446 0.03 18.16 -16.54
C HIS A 446 1.49 17.75 -16.77
N SER A 447 2.39 17.97 -15.79
CA SER A 447 3.82 17.71 -15.93
C SER A 447 4.27 16.37 -15.37
N VAL A 448 3.41 15.66 -14.65
CA VAL A 448 3.75 14.38 -14.00
C VAL A 448 2.69 13.32 -14.30
N THR A 449 3.15 12.09 -14.54
CA THR A 449 2.25 10.93 -14.65
C THR A 449 1.89 10.46 -13.24
N LEU A 450 0.60 10.30 -12.94
CA LEU A 450 0.19 9.66 -11.69
C LEU A 450 0.01 8.16 -11.88
N LYS A 451 0.64 7.39 -11.01
CA LYS A 451 0.48 5.93 -10.94
C LYS A 451 -0.13 5.56 -9.60
N THR A 452 -0.89 4.48 -9.55
CA THR A 452 -1.41 3.96 -8.28
C THR A 452 -1.28 2.45 -8.19
N ASP A 453 -1.04 1.94 -6.99
CA ASP A 453 -1.10 0.51 -6.66
C ASP A 453 -1.74 0.32 -5.27
N GLY A 454 -2.04 -0.92 -4.91
CA GLY A 454 -2.71 -1.23 -3.62
C GLY A 454 -4.01 -2.00 -3.83
N GLY A 455 -3.89 -3.30 -4.10
CA GLY A 455 -5.05 -4.18 -4.21
C GLY A 455 -5.93 -3.92 -5.44
N ILE A 456 -5.38 -3.43 -6.55
CA ILE A 456 -6.05 -3.43 -7.86
C ILE A 456 -6.14 -4.88 -8.37
N LYS A 457 -7.35 -5.32 -8.73
CA LYS A 457 -7.65 -6.71 -9.11
C LYS A 457 -8.46 -6.82 -10.40
N THR A 458 -9.23 -5.79 -10.72
CA THR A 458 -10.27 -5.81 -11.75
C THR A 458 -10.20 -4.60 -12.66
N GLY A 459 -10.87 -4.66 -13.81
CA GLY A 459 -11.07 -3.52 -14.70
C GLY A 459 -11.85 -2.38 -14.03
N ARG A 460 -12.80 -2.69 -13.14
CA ARG A 460 -13.50 -1.66 -12.35
C ARG A 460 -12.56 -0.88 -11.44
N ASP A 461 -11.64 -1.57 -10.75
CA ASP A 461 -10.63 -0.90 -9.92
C ASP A 461 -9.80 0.09 -10.75
N VAL A 462 -9.42 -0.31 -11.98
CA VAL A 462 -8.66 0.52 -12.92
C VAL A 462 -9.46 1.75 -13.36
N VAL A 463 -10.73 1.58 -13.72
CA VAL A 463 -11.60 2.69 -14.14
C VAL A 463 -11.84 3.69 -13.00
N ILE A 464 -12.06 3.20 -11.77
CA ILE A 464 -12.20 4.08 -10.59
C ILE A 464 -10.89 4.84 -10.32
N ALA A 465 -9.75 4.15 -10.36
CA ALA A 465 -8.44 4.77 -10.23
C ALA A 465 -8.19 5.84 -11.31
N ALA A 466 -8.61 5.57 -12.56
CA ALA A 466 -8.53 6.53 -13.65
C ALA A 466 -9.33 7.79 -13.33
N MET A 467 -10.61 7.64 -12.96
CA MET A 467 -11.48 8.76 -12.58
C MET A 467 -10.96 9.56 -11.39
N MET A 468 -10.24 8.93 -10.47
CA MET A 468 -9.56 9.59 -9.34
C MET A 468 -8.22 10.26 -9.72
N GLY A 469 -7.74 10.05 -10.94
CA GLY A 469 -6.61 10.79 -11.53
C GLY A 469 -5.39 9.96 -11.91
N ALA A 470 -5.38 8.64 -11.71
CA ALA A 470 -4.25 7.80 -12.13
C ALA A 470 -4.23 7.58 -13.65
N GLU A 471 -3.04 7.38 -14.20
CA GLU A 471 -2.78 7.14 -15.62
C GLU A 471 -2.13 5.76 -15.88
N GLU A 472 -1.46 5.22 -14.87
CA GLU A 472 -0.80 3.92 -14.84
C GLU A 472 -1.20 3.14 -13.57
N TYR A 473 -1.32 1.81 -13.65
CA TYR A 473 -1.95 0.99 -12.61
C TYR A 473 -1.11 -0.24 -12.25
N GLY A 474 -0.77 -0.38 -10.96
CA GLY A 474 0.00 -1.50 -10.43
C GLY A 474 -0.86 -2.67 -9.98
N VAL A 475 -0.72 -3.82 -10.66
CA VAL A 475 -1.40 -5.08 -10.36
C VAL A 475 -0.38 -6.13 -9.92
N ALA A 476 -0.04 -6.11 -8.62
CA ALA A 476 1.04 -6.94 -8.09
C ALA A 476 0.57 -8.29 -7.54
N THR A 477 -0.12 -8.30 -6.40
CA THR A 477 -0.55 -9.56 -5.75
C THR A 477 -1.45 -10.40 -6.66
N THR A 478 -2.32 -9.77 -7.44
CA THR A 478 -3.18 -10.46 -8.42
C THR A 478 -2.34 -11.16 -9.50
N ALA A 479 -1.23 -10.56 -9.96
CA ALA A 479 -0.29 -11.21 -10.86
C ALA A 479 0.44 -12.40 -10.18
N LEU A 480 0.82 -12.28 -8.91
CA LEU A 480 1.36 -13.43 -8.16
C LEU A 480 0.33 -14.56 -8.03
N VAL A 481 -0.95 -14.24 -7.82
CA VAL A 481 -2.03 -15.22 -7.76
C VAL A 481 -2.20 -15.92 -9.11
N ALA A 482 -2.19 -15.16 -10.21
CA ALA A 482 -2.23 -15.71 -11.57
C ALA A 482 -1.07 -16.66 -11.86
N MET A 483 0.12 -16.40 -11.30
CA MET A 483 1.28 -17.30 -11.40
C MET A 483 1.24 -18.51 -10.45
N GLY A 484 0.27 -18.58 -9.53
CA GLY A 484 0.09 -19.74 -8.66
C GLY A 484 0.05 -19.45 -7.16
N CYS A 485 0.22 -18.21 -6.71
CA CYS A 485 0.11 -17.89 -5.28
C CYS A 485 -1.30 -18.24 -4.74
N ILE A 486 -1.33 -19.05 -3.68
CA ILE A 486 -2.56 -19.48 -2.99
C ILE A 486 -2.84 -18.71 -1.69
N MET A 487 -2.17 -17.57 -1.49
CA MET A 487 -2.38 -16.66 -0.34
C MET A 487 -2.26 -17.32 1.06
N VAL A 488 -1.35 -18.29 1.22
CA VAL A 488 -1.09 -18.96 2.51
C VAL A 488 -0.35 -18.08 3.54
N ARG A 489 0.22 -16.95 3.09
CA ARG A 489 0.94 -15.91 3.88
C ARG A 489 2.20 -16.39 4.61
N GLN A 490 2.99 -17.24 3.96
CA GLN A 490 4.28 -17.76 4.47
C GLN A 490 5.50 -17.22 3.70
N CYS A 491 5.34 -16.08 3.02
CA CYS A 491 6.37 -15.52 2.14
C CYS A 491 7.71 -15.24 2.85
N HIS A 492 7.64 -14.88 4.13
CA HIS A 492 8.79 -14.60 4.98
C HIS A 492 9.47 -15.87 5.50
N SER A 493 8.79 -17.02 5.47
CA SER A 493 9.25 -18.26 6.11
C SER A 493 10.11 -19.14 5.19
N ASN A 494 10.29 -18.75 3.92
CA ASN A 494 10.96 -19.57 2.89
C ASN A 494 10.30 -20.93 2.62
N THR A 495 9.03 -21.09 2.98
CA THR A 495 8.27 -22.33 2.86
C THR A 495 7.10 -22.19 1.87
N CYS A 496 7.29 -21.39 0.83
CA CYS A 496 6.23 -21.17 -0.17
C CYS A 496 5.89 -22.49 -0.88
N PRO A 497 4.65 -22.99 -0.77
CA PRO A 497 4.31 -24.33 -1.28
C PRO A 497 4.27 -24.44 -2.81
N VAL A 498 4.31 -23.29 -3.50
CA VAL A 498 4.10 -23.15 -4.95
C VAL A 498 5.27 -22.45 -5.63
N GLY A 499 6.44 -22.39 -4.98
CA GLY A 499 7.67 -21.87 -5.59
C GLY A 499 7.69 -20.36 -5.90
N VAL A 500 6.72 -19.57 -5.43
CA VAL A 500 6.65 -18.13 -5.73
C VAL A 500 7.57 -17.29 -4.85
N CYS A 501 7.47 -17.42 -3.52
CA CYS A 501 8.19 -16.57 -2.55
C CYS A 501 9.20 -17.37 -1.71
N THR A 502 10.11 -18.10 -2.36
CA THR A 502 11.08 -18.98 -1.70
C THR A 502 12.39 -19.01 -2.49
N GLN A 503 13.50 -19.20 -1.77
CA GLN A 503 14.82 -19.49 -2.33
C GLN A 503 15.23 -20.96 -2.15
N ASP A 504 14.42 -21.77 -1.45
CA ASP A 504 14.62 -23.21 -1.37
C ASP A 504 14.41 -23.86 -2.75
N GLU A 505 15.42 -24.58 -3.24
CA GLU A 505 15.44 -25.15 -4.59
C GLU A 505 14.31 -26.16 -4.81
N LYS A 506 14.08 -27.07 -3.86
CA LYS A 506 13.01 -28.10 -3.96
C LYS A 506 11.62 -27.48 -3.98
N LEU A 507 11.44 -26.34 -3.31
CA LEU A 507 10.18 -25.59 -3.37
C LEU A 507 10.05 -24.76 -4.64
N ARG A 508 11.17 -24.25 -5.19
CA ARG A 508 11.18 -23.54 -6.49
C ARG A 508 10.81 -24.46 -7.65
N GLU A 509 11.19 -25.73 -7.61
CA GLU A 509 10.77 -26.75 -8.58
C GLU A 509 9.24 -26.90 -8.69
N LYS A 510 8.49 -26.49 -7.65
CA LYS A 510 7.01 -26.51 -7.65
C LYS A 510 6.38 -25.29 -8.34
N PHE A 511 7.19 -24.34 -8.82
CA PHE A 511 6.70 -23.17 -9.52
C PHE A 511 6.10 -23.56 -10.87
N SER A 512 4.85 -23.14 -11.11
CA SER A 512 4.09 -23.45 -12.33
C SER A 512 3.51 -22.19 -12.99
N GLY A 513 4.01 -21.03 -12.62
CA GLY A 513 3.68 -19.76 -13.28
C GLY A 513 4.33 -19.71 -14.66
N THR A 514 3.66 -19.06 -15.61
CA THR A 514 4.19 -18.88 -16.96
C THR A 514 3.94 -17.44 -17.43
N PRO A 515 4.74 -16.92 -18.37
CA PRO A 515 4.51 -15.60 -18.94
C PRO A 515 3.12 -15.47 -19.57
N GLU A 516 2.59 -16.55 -20.17
CA GLU A 516 1.25 -16.59 -20.78
C GLU A 516 0.16 -16.33 -19.74
N LYS A 517 0.26 -16.91 -18.53
CA LYS A 517 -0.70 -16.64 -17.44
C LYS A 517 -0.69 -15.17 -17.03
N VAL A 518 0.48 -14.52 -17.04
CA VAL A 518 0.62 -13.08 -16.77
C VAL A 518 -0.02 -12.28 -17.90
N VAL A 519 0.30 -12.59 -19.15
CA VAL A 519 -0.28 -11.94 -20.34
C VAL A 519 -1.81 -12.05 -20.34
N ASN A 520 -2.36 -13.24 -20.09
CA ASN A 520 -3.81 -13.48 -20.02
C ASN A 520 -4.47 -12.64 -18.94
N LEU A 521 -3.90 -12.56 -17.73
CA LEU A 521 -4.42 -11.71 -16.66
C LEU A 521 -4.61 -10.25 -17.12
N PHE A 522 -3.56 -9.67 -17.69
CA PHE A 522 -3.58 -8.27 -18.08
C PHE A 522 -4.49 -8.03 -19.29
N ASN A 523 -4.58 -8.97 -20.23
CA ASN A 523 -5.56 -8.93 -21.32
C ASN A 523 -6.99 -8.93 -20.80
N PHE A 524 -7.32 -9.78 -19.81
CA PHE A 524 -8.66 -9.82 -19.24
C PHE A 524 -9.02 -8.52 -18.50
N ILE A 525 -8.10 -7.97 -17.71
CA ILE A 525 -8.31 -6.68 -17.06
C ILE A 525 -8.50 -5.58 -18.11
N ALA A 526 -7.68 -5.55 -19.17
CA ALA A 526 -7.80 -4.58 -20.25
C ALA A 526 -9.15 -4.68 -20.97
N GLU A 527 -9.61 -5.89 -21.25
CA GLU A 527 -10.91 -6.10 -21.91
C GLU A 527 -12.08 -5.68 -21.03
N GLU A 528 -12.04 -5.98 -19.72
CA GLU A 528 -13.04 -5.48 -18.78
C GLU A 528 -13.04 -3.95 -18.69
N VAL A 529 -11.87 -3.30 -18.74
CA VAL A 529 -11.80 -1.82 -18.86
C VAL A 529 -12.52 -1.34 -20.13
N ARG A 530 -12.33 -2.02 -21.26
CA ARG A 530 -12.98 -1.65 -22.53
C ARG A 530 -14.49 -1.82 -22.46
N GLU A 531 -14.98 -2.93 -21.91
CA GLU A 531 -16.41 -3.16 -21.68
C GLU A 531 -17.01 -2.05 -20.80
N ILE A 532 -16.35 -1.69 -19.70
CA ILE A 532 -16.82 -0.61 -18.82
C ILE A 532 -16.82 0.74 -19.55
N LEU A 533 -15.76 1.08 -20.30
CA LEU A 533 -15.72 2.32 -21.07
C LEU A 533 -16.84 2.39 -22.11
N ALA A 534 -17.11 1.29 -22.81
CA ALA A 534 -18.18 1.18 -23.79
C ALA A 534 -19.55 1.42 -23.14
N ASP A 535 -19.81 0.78 -22.00
CA ASP A 535 -21.06 0.94 -21.24
C ASP A 535 -21.28 2.37 -20.74
N LEU A 536 -20.20 3.06 -20.35
CA LEU A 536 -20.24 4.45 -19.91
C LEU A 536 -20.26 5.47 -21.07
N GLY A 537 -20.02 4.99 -22.30
CA GLY A 537 -20.02 5.78 -23.53
C GLY A 537 -18.75 6.61 -23.78
N PHE A 538 -17.59 6.14 -23.29
CA PHE A 538 -16.29 6.79 -23.48
C PHE A 538 -15.38 5.95 -24.37
N LYS A 539 -14.56 6.60 -25.20
CA LYS A 539 -13.72 5.93 -26.21
C LYS A 539 -12.34 5.59 -25.67
N THR A 540 -11.82 6.37 -24.72
CA THR A 540 -10.48 6.16 -24.16
C THR A 540 -10.46 6.36 -22.65
N LEU A 541 -9.51 5.73 -21.96
CA LEU A 541 -9.20 6.02 -20.56
C LEU A 541 -8.88 7.50 -20.35
N ASN A 542 -8.23 8.16 -21.32
CA ASN A 542 -7.93 9.59 -21.23
C ASN A 542 -9.19 10.46 -21.13
N ASP A 543 -10.34 9.99 -21.66
CA ASP A 543 -11.60 10.72 -21.58
C ASP A 543 -12.15 10.82 -20.15
N ILE A 544 -11.74 9.88 -19.29
CA ILE A 544 -12.25 9.76 -17.91
C ILE A 544 -11.19 10.06 -16.84
N ILE A 545 -9.91 10.20 -17.20
CA ILE A 545 -8.87 10.45 -16.20
C ILE A 545 -9.13 11.76 -15.45
N GLY A 546 -9.20 11.66 -14.11
CA GLY A 546 -9.45 12.79 -13.22
C GLY A 546 -10.89 13.32 -13.25
N ARG A 547 -11.84 12.61 -13.87
CA ARG A 547 -13.27 12.95 -13.91
C ARG A 547 -14.02 12.37 -12.71
N THR A 548 -13.69 12.89 -11.52
CA THR A 548 -14.34 12.47 -10.25
C THR A 548 -15.83 12.80 -10.20
N ASP A 549 -16.33 13.69 -11.06
CA ASP A 549 -17.76 13.96 -11.25
C ASP A 549 -18.55 12.75 -11.77
N LEU A 550 -17.89 11.81 -12.46
CA LEU A 550 -18.47 10.55 -12.90
C LEU A 550 -18.68 9.56 -11.75
N LEU A 551 -18.19 9.86 -10.55
CA LEU A 551 -18.33 9.02 -9.38
C LEU A 551 -19.42 9.55 -8.43
N LYS A 552 -20.06 8.63 -7.72
CA LYS A 552 -20.96 8.91 -6.60
C LYS A 552 -20.81 7.85 -5.52
N GLN A 553 -20.98 8.26 -4.28
CA GLN A 553 -21.23 7.32 -3.19
C GLN A 553 -22.63 6.72 -3.38
N VAL A 554 -22.75 5.39 -3.22
CA VAL A 554 -24.02 4.66 -3.34
C VAL A 554 -24.41 3.95 -2.05
N SER A 555 -23.50 3.83 -1.10
CA SER A 555 -23.73 3.17 0.18
C SER A 555 -22.92 3.84 1.28
N THR A 556 -23.46 3.84 2.49
CA THR A 556 -22.71 4.14 3.73
C THR A 556 -22.08 2.88 4.33
N GLY A 557 -22.27 1.71 3.71
CA GLY A 557 -21.72 0.42 4.15
C GLY A 557 -22.60 -0.25 5.20
N SER A 558 -22.72 0.34 6.39
CA SER A 558 -23.53 -0.19 7.50
C SER A 558 -24.44 0.88 8.11
N SER A 559 -25.51 0.46 8.79
CA SER A 559 -26.46 1.36 9.47
C SER A 559 -25.79 2.31 10.45
N ASN A 560 -24.71 1.89 11.13
CA ASN A 560 -24.07 2.70 12.17
C ASN A 560 -23.06 3.72 11.61
N LEU A 561 -22.95 3.83 10.28
CA LEU A 561 -22.08 4.77 9.56
C LEU A 561 -22.87 5.96 9.01
N ASP A 562 -23.75 6.53 9.84
CA ASP A 562 -24.68 7.61 9.43
C ASP A 562 -23.96 8.85 8.87
N ASP A 563 -22.75 9.15 9.36
CA ASP A 563 -21.97 10.30 8.91
C ASP A 563 -20.88 9.95 7.87
N LEU A 564 -20.93 8.77 7.21
CA LEU A 564 -19.90 8.44 6.21
C LEU A 564 -20.00 9.36 4.99
N ASP A 565 -19.00 10.22 4.85
CA ASP A 565 -18.93 11.24 3.79
C ASP A 565 -17.71 11.04 2.88
N LEU A 566 -17.96 10.59 1.64
CA LEU A 566 -16.94 10.45 0.60
C LEU A 566 -16.83 11.70 -0.31
N HIS A 567 -17.60 12.76 -0.07
CA HIS A 567 -17.57 13.97 -0.90
C HIS A 567 -16.18 14.58 -1.10
N PRO A 568 -15.27 14.62 -0.10
CA PRO A 568 -13.91 15.12 -0.31
C PRO A 568 -13.14 14.39 -1.43
N LEU A 569 -13.50 13.13 -1.71
CA LEU A 569 -12.90 12.34 -2.79
C LEU A 569 -13.45 12.70 -4.19
N PHE A 570 -14.55 13.43 -4.25
CA PHE A 570 -15.24 13.75 -5.50
C PHE A 570 -15.10 15.21 -5.93
N ILE A 571 -14.33 16.01 -5.19
CA ILE A 571 -14.05 17.40 -5.58
C ILE A 571 -13.31 17.37 -6.93
N LEU A 572 -13.85 18.12 -7.89
CA LEU A 572 -13.32 18.26 -9.23
C LEU A 572 -12.70 19.66 -9.39
N PRO A 573 -11.39 19.84 -9.15
CA PRO A 573 -10.75 21.14 -9.34
C PRO A 573 -10.63 21.48 -10.82
N ASP A 574 -10.57 22.78 -11.13
CA ASP A 574 -10.43 23.27 -12.50
C ASP A 574 -8.95 23.30 -12.94
N PRO A 575 -8.56 22.57 -14.01
CA PRO A 575 -7.20 22.60 -14.54
C PRO A 575 -6.91 23.84 -15.42
N GLY A 576 -7.89 24.73 -15.60
CA GLY A 576 -7.76 25.87 -16.51
C GLY A 576 -7.52 25.39 -17.95
N SER A 577 -6.47 25.90 -18.59
CA SER A 577 -6.09 25.51 -19.96
C SER A 577 -5.36 24.16 -20.06
N HIS A 578 -4.94 23.57 -18.93
CA HIS A 578 -4.16 22.34 -18.92
C HIS A 578 -5.04 21.09 -18.96
N LYS A 579 -4.44 19.97 -19.39
CA LYS A 579 -5.10 18.66 -19.26
C LYS A 579 -5.12 18.16 -17.80
N ARG A 580 -6.10 17.32 -17.48
CA ARG A 580 -6.24 16.61 -16.20
C ARG A 580 -5.27 15.44 -16.03
N TYR A 581 -4.44 15.18 -17.03
CA TYR A 581 -3.46 14.10 -17.11
C TYR A 581 -2.18 14.63 -17.75
N CYS A 582 -1.09 13.85 -17.68
CA CYS A 582 0.21 14.29 -18.18
C CYS A 582 0.18 14.53 -19.69
N GLU A 583 0.57 15.74 -20.14
CA GLU A 583 0.54 16.12 -21.56
C GLU A 583 1.73 15.55 -22.34
N LYS A 584 2.89 15.44 -21.68
CA LYS A 584 4.13 14.97 -22.28
C LYS A 584 4.61 13.73 -21.53
N LYS A 585 4.43 12.56 -22.15
CA LYS A 585 5.05 11.31 -21.67
C LYS A 585 6.58 11.25 -21.91
N ILE A 586 7.20 12.38 -22.28
CA ILE A 586 8.60 12.50 -22.68
C ILE A 586 9.39 13.20 -21.57
N LEU A 587 10.65 12.77 -21.42
CA LEU A 587 11.64 13.15 -20.41
C LEU A 587 11.78 14.67 -20.19
N THR A 588 11.73 15.10 -18.93
CA THR A 588 12.11 16.46 -18.54
C THR A 588 13.64 16.56 -18.48
N ARG A 589 14.26 17.12 -19.52
CA ARG A 589 15.74 17.20 -19.67
C ARG A 589 16.41 18.42 -19.01
N SER A 590 15.65 19.43 -18.61
CA SER A 590 16.21 20.71 -18.14
C SER A 590 16.18 20.83 -16.61
N LEU A 591 17.27 20.40 -15.96
CA LEU A 591 17.52 20.66 -14.53
C LEU A 591 18.61 21.72 -14.28
N ILE A 592 19.21 22.29 -15.33
CA ILE A 592 20.41 23.13 -15.24
C ILE A 592 20.20 24.47 -14.48
N LEU A 593 18.97 24.85 -14.09
CA LEU A 593 18.70 26.20 -13.58
C LEU A 593 18.08 26.29 -12.17
N TRP A 594 17.82 25.19 -11.45
CA TRP A 594 17.09 25.28 -10.17
C TRP A 594 18.01 25.51 -8.96
N ILE A 595 19.14 24.80 -8.87
CA ILE A 595 20.03 24.87 -7.69
C ILE A 595 20.75 26.23 -7.59
N SER A 596 21.07 26.88 -8.72
CA SER A 596 21.79 28.17 -8.69
C SER A 596 20.93 29.36 -8.24
N LYS A 597 19.60 29.24 -8.22
CA LYS A 597 18.70 30.38 -7.92
C LYS A 597 18.18 30.43 -6.48
N TYR A 598 18.27 29.33 -5.73
CA TYR A 598 17.71 29.25 -4.38
C TYR A 598 18.74 28.95 -3.28
N SER A 599 20.02 28.72 -3.63
CA SER A 599 21.10 28.61 -2.65
C SER A 599 21.77 29.95 -2.30
N LEU A 600 21.23 31.06 -2.82
CA LEU A 600 21.66 32.44 -2.52
C LEU A 600 20.41 33.29 -2.22
N LYS A 601 19.75 33.03 -1.08
CA LYS A 601 18.90 34.01 -0.39
C LYS A 601 18.69 33.63 1.06
#